data_AF-A0A7C1GZK2-F1
#
_entry.id   AF-A0A7C1GZK2-F1
#
_cell.length_a   1.000
_cell.length_b   1.000
_cell.length_c   1.000
_cell.angle_alpha   90.00
_cell.angle_beta   90.00
_cell.angle_gamma   90.00
#
_symmetry.space_group_name_H-M   'P 1'
#
loop_
_entity.id
_entity.type
_entity.pdbx_description
1 polymer ?
#
loop_
_entity_poly.entity_id
_entity_poly.type
_entity_poly.pdbx_seq_one_letter_code
_entity_poly.pdbx_strand_id
1 'polypeptide(L)'
;MIRNMFRKIANPFLALLRTLTFALPLSFGGFTSLAQGGPGGVGTSSDNVLWLRSTEGTSTTTNNNPVSAWNDISGNANHSVQTTGSLQPLFITSGINGLPTIRFDGIDDFLMVPDADNLDNTLGLSIFVVAQPNTPDSQPRGLVSKRVNYNSERSYSLFTYTSSYLYFDAGTNRINGSHAVTDQPQIFSAVFNGAVPNPRSTLYYNGEESGSGNGPTSIGNTASNLHIGILNEGYAQGFRGDISEIIIYRKALNAAERVVVENYLSSRYDITLGDNYYTNSTYNYDVVGIGTTDGIIKHSKTTSSGGGILLRELATSLNNTNEFVFAGHDGAVTTEVTTDLPTLDDGSLTGRSQRVWYIQKTTTGSIDVSIGFELSKTGLGEGDENQIFYLLFRSGTSGTFSTVSNAQGVLVNGEVWFSVSDVDLVNGYYTIARSDKKGRTWYSYQSGPWDDPLTWTLDASGDFVNDELLTPTTSPTAFSDRVVIKSPYLVTVTSDIIKNALLDVRLGGTVDFGTTTGHIFSTIIGDGTIKLSADNFPDGDASGFADASLGGTVEYYGATSYELSSPRTFRNMIINMDDPAHRVTLLANYTINGSLT
;
A
#
# COMPACT_ATOMS: atom_id res chain seq x y z
N MET A 1 -45.69 -19.35 -74.08
CA MET A 1 -44.89 -18.57 -75.04
C MET A 1 -43.49 -18.41 -74.44
N ILE A 2 -42.46 -19.02 -75.05
CA ILE A 2 -41.15 -18.42 -75.43
C ILE A 2 -40.47 -17.55 -74.32
N ARG A 3 -39.25 -17.75 -73.78
CA ARG A 3 -37.95 -18.29 -74.25
C ARG A 3 -36.97 -18.33 -73.04
N ASN A 4 -36.11 -19.35 -72.99
CA ASN A 4 -34.62 -19.33 -72.89
C ASN A 4 -33.90 -18.13 -72.21
N MET A 5 -32.72 -18.21 -71.57
CA MET A 5 -31.78 -19.25 -71.11
C MET A 5 -30.55 -18.49 -70.52
N PHE A 6 -29.73 -19.13 -69.68
CA PHE A 6 -28.33 -18.80 -69.25
C PHE A 6 -28.06 -17.77 -68.13
N ARG A 7 -27.57 -18.24 -66.97
CA ARG A 7 -26.13 -18.41 -66.66
C ARG A 7 -25.91 -19.21 -65.35
N LYS A 8 -25.01 -20.21 -65.43
CA LYS A 8 -24.45 -21.02 -64.33
C LYS A 8 -23.31 -20.26 -63.62
N ILE A 9 -23.09 -20.58 -62.34
CA ILE A 9 -21.80 -20.89 -61.64
C ILE A 9 -22.23 -21.62 -60.33
N ALA A 10 -22.20 -22.96 -60.25
CA ALA A 10 -21.23 -23.83 -59.53
C ALA A 10 -20.87 -23.31 -58.11
N ASN A 11 -21.09 -24.01 -56.99
CA ASN A 11 -20.56 -25.34 -56.62
C ASN A 11 -21.29 -25.91 -55.34
N PRO A 12 -21.10 -27.19 -54.98
CA PRO A 12 -22.12 -28.00 -54.31
C PRO A 12 -21.76 -28.56 -52.91
N PHE A 13 -22.75 -29.27 -52.35
CA PHE A 13 -22.71 -30.34 -51.34
C PHE A 13 -22.56 -30.01 -49.83
N LEU A 14 -23.72 -30.12 -49.16
CA LEU A 14 -23.90 -30.50 -47.77
C LEU A 14 -23.26 -31.86 -47.46
N ALA A 15 -22.59 -31.96 -46.31
CA ALA A 15 -22.47 -33.19 -45.54
C ALA A 15 -22.66 -32.88 -44.04
N LEU A 16 -23.57 -33.61 -43.42
CA LEU A 16 -23.97 -33.55 -42.02
C LEU A 16 -22.99 -34.40 -41.19
N LEU A 17 -22.36 -33.85 -40.14
CA LEU A 17 -21.74 -34.66 -39.09
C LEU A 17 -21.97 -34.02 -37.72
N ARG A 18 -22.50 -34.82 -36.80
CA ARG A 18 -22.84 -34.48 -35.41
C ARG A 18 -21.61 -34.05 -34.62
N THR A 19 -21.72 -32.98 -33.84
CA THR A 19 -20.72 -32.60 -32.83
C THR A 19 -21.33 -32.69 -31.44
N LEU A 20 -20.69 -33.48 -30.57
CA LEU A 20 -20.87 -33.51 -29.12
C LEU A 20 -20.61 -32.10 -28.55
N THR A 21 -21.55 -31.57 -27.77
CA THR A 21 -21.33 -30.39 -26.94
C THR A 21 -20.65 -30.82 -25.64
N PHE A 22 -19.32 -30.61 -25.55
CA PHE A 22 -18.62 -30.55 -24.26
C PHE A 22 -18.81 -29.13 -23.71
N ALA A 23 -19.53 -28.99 -22.60
CA ALA A 23 -19.59 -27.75 -21.84
C ALA A 23 -18.31 -27.65 -20.99
N LEU A 24 -17.36 -26.81 -21.42
CA LEU A 24 -16.28 -26.33 -20.56
C LEU A 24 -16.85 -25.26 -19.62
N PRO A 25 -16.64 -25.35 -18.30
CA PRO A 25 -16.96 -24.23 -17.42
C PRO A 25 -15.97 -23.11 -17.73
N LEU A 26 -16.47 -21.98 -18.24
CA LEU A 26 -15.72 -20.72 -18.24
C LEU A 26 -15.57 -20.30 -16.78
N SER A 27 -14.39 -20.50 -16.21
CA SER A 27 -13.98 -19.77 -15.02
C SER A 27 -13.80 -18.30 -15.41
N PHE A 28 -14.72 -17.46 -14.94
CA PHE A 28 -14.45 -16.03 -14.87
C PHE A 28 -13.35 -15.84 -13.84
N GLY A 29 -12.10 -15.79 -14.29
CA GLY A 29 -11.03 -15.16 -13.53
C GLY A 29 -11.39 -13.69 -13.39
N GLY A 30 -11.93 -13.32 -12.24
CA GLY A 30 -12.02 -11.92 -11.85
C GLY A 30 -10.60 -11.40 -11.78
N PHE A 31 -10.20 -10.62 -12.77
CA PHE A 31 -9.04 -9.76 -12.62
C PHE A 31 -9.41 -8.76 -11.53
N THR A 32 -8.96 -9.00 -10.30
CA THR A 32 -8.89 -7.95 -9.30
C THR A 32 -7.94 -6.90 -9.88
N SER A 33 -8.48 -5.73 -10.25
CA SER A 33 -7.62 -4.58 -10.52
C SER A 33 -6.87 -4.32 -9.22
N LEU A 34 -5.57 -4.64 -9.18
CA LEU A 34 -4.73 -4.20 -8.07
C LEU A 34 -4.80 -2.68 -8.07
N ALA A 35 -5.33 -2.12 -6.99
CA ALA A 35 -5.43 -0.68 -6.83
C ALA A 35 -4.02 -0.09 -6.99
N GLN A 36 -3.88 0.94 -7.82
CA GLN A 36 -2.63 1.66 -7.94
C GLN A 36 -2.31 2.26 -6.56
N GLY A 37 -1.22 1.78 -5.95
CA GLY A 37 -0.79 2.24 -4.63
C GLY A 37 -0.03 3.56 -4.72
N GLY A 38 -0.15 4.38 -3.69
CA GLY A 38 0.38 5.74 -3.67
C GLY A 38 1.88 5.84 -3.31
N PRO A 39 2.43 7.07 -3.33
CA PRO A 39 3.82 7.34 -3.01
C PRO A 39 4.17 6.89 -1.59
N GLY A 40 5.39 6.38 -1.39
CA GLY A 40 5.81 5.87 -0.09
C GLY A 40 5.07 4.62 0.41
N GLY A 41 4.16 4.04 -0.39
CA GLY A 41 3.24 3.00 0.08
C GLY A 41 2.01 3.55 0.80
N VAL A 42 1.74 4.86 0.71
CA VAL A 42 0.64 5.55 1.41
C VAL A 42 -0.53 5.83 0.47
N GLY A 43 -1.71 5.33 0.84
CA GLY A 43 -2.98 5.54 0.13
C GLY A 43 -3.10 4.78 -1.19
N THR A 44 -4.29 4.74 -1.77
CA THR A 44 -4.52 4.13 -3.09
C THR A 44 -5.19 5.13 -4.03
N SER A 45 -5.54 4.71 -5.25
CA SER A 45 -6.39 5.52 -6.15
C SER A 45 -7.69 6.05 -5.53
N SER A 46 -8.21 5.47 -4.43
CA SER A 46 -9.40 5.99 -3.73
C SER A 46 -9.17 7.34 -3.05
N ASP A 47 -7.94 7.62 -2.65
CA ASP A 47 -7.61 8.73 -1.76
C ASP A 47 -6.39 9.52 -2.24
N ASN A 48 -5.43 8.92 -2.96
CA ASN A 48 -4.50 9.64 -3.82
C ASN A 48 -5.18 9.93 -5.16
N VAL A 49 -5.55 11.19 -5.38
CA VAL A 49 -6.42 11.62 -6.49
C VAL A 49 -5.67 12.33 -7.61
N LEU A 50 -4.44 12.74 -7.37
CA LEU A 50 -3.54 13.26 -8.39
C LEU A 50 -2.11 12.87 -8.03
N TRP A 51 -1.39 12.35 -9.00
CA TRP A 51 0.04 12.11 -8.89
C TRP A 51 0.70 12.44 -10.23
N LEU A 52 1.50 13.50 -10.24
CA LEU A 52 2.25 13.95 -11.41
C LEU A 52 3.73 13.88 -11.08
N ARG A 53 4.51 13.17 -11.89
CA ARG A 53 5.95 12.98 -11.67
C ARG A 53 6.71 13.24 -12.97
N SER A 54 7.72 14.09 -12.97
CA SER A 54 8.39 14.56 -14.20
C SER A 54 9.15 13.47 -14.97
N THR A 55 9.42 12.35 -14.32
CA THR A 55 10.05 11.17 -14.93
C THR A 55 9.05 10.29 -15.67
N GLU A 56 7.74 10.54 -15.54
CA GLU A 56 6.66 9.72 -16.09
C GLU A 56 5.48 10.57 -16.59
N GLY A 57 4.84 10.15 -17.68
CA GLY A 57 3.58 10.77 -18.13
C GLY A 57 3.71 12.17 -18.76
N THR A 58 4.91 12.73 -18.94
CA THR A 58 5.08 14.00 -19.66
C THR A 58 4.89 13.79 -21.18
N SER A 59 4.27 14.76 -21.85
CA SER A 59 4.07 14.78 -23.31
C SER A 59 5.36 14.72 -24.13
N THR A 60 6.50 15.04 -23.51
CA THR A 60 7.82 14.94 -24.10
C THR A 60 8.86 14.60 -23.02
N THR A 61 9.92 13.92 -23.43
CA THR A 61 11.13 13.71 -22.62
C THR A 61 12.36 14.40 -23.23
N THR A 62 12.15 15.25 -24.24
CA THR A 62 13.22 15.98 -24.93
C THR A 62 13.51 17.29 -24.21
N ASN A 63 14.78 17.53 -23.87
CA ASN A 63 15.20 18.72 -23.15
C ASN A 63 14.81 20.02 -23.88
N ASN A 64 14.30 20.99 -23.14
CA ASN A 64 13.78 22.29 -23.60
C ASN A 64 12.59 22.23 -24.56
N ASN A 65 11.94 21.09 -24.73
CA ASN A 65 10.69 21.05 -25.49
C ASN A 65 9.51 21.49 -24.62
N PRO A 66 8.52 22.19 -25.19
CA PRO A 66 7.28 22.52 -24.51
C PRO A 66 6.51 21.27 -24.05
N VAL A 67 5.93 21.36 -22.85
CA VAL A 67 5.12 20.30 -22.24
C VAL A 67 3.65 20.68 -22.39
N SER A 68 2.97 20.03 -23.33
CA SER A 68 1.54 20.25 -23.58
C SER A 68 0.63 19.43 -22.68
N ALA A 69 1.16 18.38 -22.05
CA ALA A 69 0.45 17.53 -21.10
C ALA A 69 1.40 16.87 -20.10
N TRP A 70 0.87 16.61 -18.91
CA TRP A 70 1.50 15.80 -17.86
C TRP A 70 0.43 14.89 -17.24
N ASN A 71 0.55 13.60 -17.52
CA ASN A 71 -0.45 12.59 -17.22
C ASN A 71 -0.37 12.15 -15.76
N ASP A 72 -1.52 12.23 -15.08
CA ASP A 72 -1.77 11.61 -13.78
C ASP A 72 -1.48 10.10 -13.74
N ILE A 73 -0.67 9.68 -12.77
CA ILE A 73 -0.32 8.30 -12.43
C ILE A 73 -0.95 7.83 -11.12
N SER A 74 -1.99 8.50 -10.61
CA SER A 74 -2.73 8.05 -9.40
C SER A 74 -3.81 7.00 -9.70
N GLY A 75 -4.12 6.78 -10.98
CA GLY A 75 -5.22 5.92 -11.42
C GLY A 75 -6.56 6.64 -11.62
N ASN A 76 -6.61 7.96 -11.40
CA ASN A 76 -7.83 8.78 -11.50
C ASN A 76 -8.01 9.51 -12.84
N ALA A 77 -7.02 9.44 -13.73
CA ALA A 77 -7.02 10.11 -15.04
C ALA A 77 -7.19 11.65 -14.95
N ASN A 78 -6.76 12.25 -13.84
CA ASN A 78 -6.75 13.69 -13.62
C ASN A 78 -5.57 14.36 -14.35
N HIS A 79 -5.45 14.11 -15.67
CA HIS A 79 -4.35 14.56 -16.48
C HIS A 79 -4.36 16.09 -16.65
N SER A 80 -3.17 16.70 -16.60
CA SER A 80 -3.01 18.13 -16.84
C SER A 80 -2.65 18.42 -18.29
N VAL A 81 -3.15 19.52 -18.84
CA VAL A 81 -2.99 19.92 -20.25
C VAL A 81 -2.77 21.43 -20.39
N GLN A 82 -2.10 21.83 -21.46
CA GLN A 82 -1.99 23.20 -21.95
C GLN A 82 -1.95 23.19 -23.47
N THR A 83 -2.99 23.74 -24.10
CA THR A 83 -3.13 23.68 -25.57
C THR A 83 -2.48 24.89 -26.27
N THR A 84 -2.25 25.98 -25.55
CA THR A 84 -1.64 27.19 -26.10
C THR A 84 -0.13 27.12 -25.94
N GLY A 85 0.59 27.00 -27.06
CA GLY A 85 2.05 26.78 -27.05
C GLY A 85 2.88 27.85 -26.33
N SER A 86 2.42 29.11 -26.27
CA SER A 86 3.11 30.19 -25.55
C SER A 86 2.92 30.16 -24.03
N LEU A 87 2.06 29.28 -23.51
CA LEU A 87 1.76 29.12 -22.08
C LEU A 87 2.30 27.78 -21.55
N GLN A 88 3.00 27.01 -22.38
CA GLN A 88 3.48 25.67 -22.06
C GLN A 88 4.83 25.77 -21.33
N PRO A 89 4.96 25.15 -20.14
CA PRO A 89 6.25 25.06 -19.49
C PRO A 89 7.20 24.15 -20.27
N LEU A 90 8.48 24.16 -19.92
CA LEU A 90 9.51 23.38 -20.61
C LEU A 90 9.89 22.11 -19.85
N PHE A 91 10.13 21.02 -20.59
CA PHE A 91 10.73 19.82 -20.03
C PHE A 91 12.24 20.00 -19.89
N ILE A 92 12.80 19.81 -18.70
CA ILE A 92 14.23 19.88 -18.44
C ILE A 92 14.71 18.50 -18.03
N THR A 93 15.65 17.91 -18.77
CA THR A 93 16.11 16.53 -18.51
C THR A 93 16.91 16.37 -17.22
N SER A 94 17.55 17.45 -16.75
CA SER A 94 18.42 17.48 -15.58
C SER A 94 18.21 18.78 -14.81
N GLY A 95 17.15 18.84 -14.01
CA GLY A 95 16.82 19.96 -13.13
C GLY A 95 17.18 19.62 -11.68
N ILE A 96 16.16 19.57 -10.81
CA ILE A 96 16.29 19.29 -9.38
C ILE A 96 17.14 18.03 -9.16
N ASN A 97 18.33 18.24 -8.59
CA ASN A 97 19.31 17.20 -8.27
C ASN A 97 19.57 16.19 -9.40
N GLY A 98 19.60 16.68 -10.64
CA GLY A 98 19.94 15.88 -11.82
C GLY A 98 18.79 15.05 -12.41
N LEU A 99 17.60 15.10 -11.79
CA LEU A 99 16.40 14.42 -12.30
C LEU A 99 15.61 15.33 -13.26
N PRO A 100 14.79 14.74 -14.16
CA PRO A 100 13.87 15.50 -14.98
C PRO A 100 12.96 16.43 -14.15
N THR A 101 12.57 17.57 -14.72
CA THR A 101 11.66 18.53 -14.08
C THR A 101 10.89 19.35 -15.13
N ILE A 102 9.84 20.04 -14.70
CA ILE A 102 9.03 20.93 -15.52
C ILE A 102 9.31 22.37 -15.10
N ARG A 103 9.85 23.17 -16.02
CA ARG A 103 10.29 24.54 -15.78
C ARG A 103 9.25 25.56 -16.23
N PHE A 104 8.89 26.45 -15.33
CA PHE A 104 7.98 27.58 -15.53
C PHE A 104 8.77 28.89 -15.56
N ASP A 105 8.46 29.76 -16.51
CA ASP A 105 9.25 30.95 -16.83
C ASP A 105 9.06 32.15 -15.88
N GLY A 106 8.01 32.13 -15.06
CA GLY A 106 7.65 33.20 -14.12
C GLY A 106 6.67 34.25 -14.64
N ILE A 107 6.14 34.07 -15.85
CA ILE A 107 5.24 35.02 -16.52
C ILE A 107 3.83 34.43 -16.57
N ASP A 108 3.62 33.44 -17.43
CA ASP A 108 2.28 32.93 -17.78
C ASP A 108 2.23 31.43 -18.06
N ASP A 109 3.34 30.69 -17.91
CA ASP A 109 3.33 29.22 -18.04
C ASP A 109 2.41 28.54 -17.01
N PHE A 110 1.56 27.63 -17.47
CA PHE A 110 0.79 26.76 -16.59
C PHE A 110 0.31 25.48 -17.28
N LEU A 111 0.00 24.47 -16.46
CA LEU A 111 -0.80 23.30 -16.84
C LEU A 111 -2.13 23.32 -16.09
N MET A 112 -3.19 22.81 -16.72
CA MET A 112 -4.54 22.78 -16.16
C MET A 112 -5.07 21.35 -16.11
N VAL A 113 -5.57 20.92 -14.96
CA VAL A 113 -6.40 19.72 -14.83
C VAL A 113 -7.87 20.17 -14.84
N PRO A 114 -8.72 19.62 -15.72
CA PRO A 114 -10.15 19.90 -15.71
C PRO A 114 -10.78 19.63 -14.34
N ASP A 115 -11.84 20.37 -14.03
CA ASP A 115 -12.62 20.15 -12.82
C ASP A 115 -13.10 18.69 -12.68
N ALA A 116 -13.03 18.18 -11.46
CA ALA A 116 -13.46 16.83 -11.09
C ALA A 116 -13.83 16.80 -9.60
N ASP A 117 -14.92 16.09 -9.27
CA ASP A 117 -15.41 15.93 -7.89
C ASP A 117 -14.34 15.32 -6.98
N ASN A 118 -13.44 14.48 -7.52
CA ASN A 118 -12.35 13.87 -6.77
C ASN A 118 -11.15 14.81 -6.53
N LEU A 119 -11.22 16.09 -6.94
CA LEU A 119 -10.22 17.12 -6.60
C LEU A 119 -10.64 18.09 -5.46
N ASP A 120 -11.93 18.30 -5.16
CA ASP A 120 -12.39 19.07 -3.97
C ASP A 120 -13.64 18.48 -3.29
N ASN A 121 -14.49 19.20 -2.56
CA ASN A 121 -15.64 18.57 -1.86
C ASN A 121 -15.22 17.46 -0.87
N THR A 122 -14.30 17.80 0.05
CA THR A 122 -13.70 16.84 0.98
C THR A 122 -13.55 17.41 2.39
N LEU A 123 -13.57 16.52 3.39
CA LEU A 123 -13.23 16.83 4.78
C LEU A 123 -11.73 16.80 5.05
N GLY A 124 -10.91 16.29 4.12
CA GLY A 124 -9.46 16.22 4.29
C GLY A 124 -8.71 16.39 2.98
N LEU A 125 -7.56 17.05 3.03
CA LEU A 125 -6.70 17.28 1.88
C LEU A 125 -5.24 17.20 2.32
N SER A 126 -4.39 16.57 1.53
CA SER A 126 -2.93 16.66 1.70
C SER A 126 -2.28 16.90 0.35
N ILE A 127 -1.43 17.92 0.27
CA ILE A 127 -0.73 18.31 -0.96
C ILE A 127 0.76 18.23 -0.69
N PHE A 128 1.52 17.63 -1.60
CA PHE A 128 2.97 17.64 -1.62
C PHE A 128 3.46 18.16 -2.97
N VAL A 129 4.45 19.04 -2.96
CA VAL A 129 5.09 19.58 -4.17
C VAL A 129 6.60 19.57 -3.98
N VAL A 130 7.32 18.93 -4.90
CA VAL A 130 8.77 19.05 -5.04
C VAL A 130 9.07 20.16 -6.03
N ALA A 131 9.64 21.26 -5.54
CA ALA A 131 9.92 22.42 -6.38
C ALA A 131 11.23 23.11 -6.01
N GLN A 132 11.79 23.84 -6.98
CA GLN A 132 12.95 24.70 -6.81
C GLN A 132 12.66 26.04 -7.49
N PRO A 133 12.32 27.09 -6.74
CA PRO A 133 12.20 28.44 -7.30
C PRO A 133 13.57 28.96 -7.76
N ASN A 134 13.63 29.66 -8.88
CA ASN A 134 14.91 30.21 -9.39
C ASN A 134 15.30 31.52 -8.71
N THR A 135 14.31 32.38 -8.43
CA THR A 135 14.49 33.64 -7.71
C THR A 135 13.25 33.86 -6.84
N PRO A 136 13.22 33.31 -5.61
CA PRO A 136 12.12 33.57 -4.69
C PRO A 136 11.89 35.07 -4.55
N ASP A 137 10.63 35.48 -4.63
CA ASP A 137 10.24 36.88 -4.52
C ASP A 137 8.96 37.03 -3.68
N SER A 138 8.57 38.28 -3.45
CA SER A 138 7.36 38.61 -2.68
C SER A 138 6.10 38.60 -3.54
N GLN A 139 6.15 38.17 -4.80
CA GLN A 139 4.95 38.05 -5.63
C GLN A 139 4.24 36.72 -5.32
N PRO A 140 2.91 36.66 -5.52
CA PRO A 140 2.18 35.42 -5.32
C PRO A 140 2.45 34.47 -6.51
N ARG A 141 3.17 33.38 -6.26
CA ARG A 141 3.57 32.38 -7.26
C ARG A 141 2.87 31.05 -6.98
N GLY A 142 1.92 30.68 -7.83
CA GLY A 142 1.11 29.47 -7.65
C GLY A 142 1.91 28.19 -7.90
N LEU A 143 1.95 27.27 -6.93
CA LEU A 143 2.44 25.91 -7.15
C LEU A 143 1.29 25.05 -7.68
N VAL A 144 0.19 25.02 -6.92
CA VAL A 144 -1.06 24.33 -7.26
C VAL A 144 -2.24 25.18 -6.76
N SER A 145 -3.26 25.41 -7.59
CA SER A 145 -4.41 26.25 -7.22
C SER A 145 -5.71 25.84 -7.91
N LYS A 146 -6.77 25.65 -7.13
CA LYS A 146 -8.13 25.40 -7.63
C LYS A 146 -9.01 26.60 -7.32
N ARG A 147 -8.98 27.57 -8.25
CA ARG A 147 -9.82 28.78 -8.23
C ARG A 147 -10.00 29.41 -9.60
N VAL A 148 -11.08 30.18 -9.78
CA VAL A 148 -11.25 31.04 -10.97
C VAL A 148 -10.52 32.37 -10.79
N ASN A 149 -10.66 33.01 -9.62
CA ASN A 149 -9.89 34.21 -9.25
C ASN A 149 -9.92 34.40 -7.72
N TYR A 150 -9.30 35.47 -7.22
CA TYR A 150 -9.20 35.74 -5.78
C TYR A 150 -10.55 35.90 -5.04
N ASN A 151 -11.64 36.19 -5.77
CA ASN A 151 -12.98 36.42 -5.20
C ASN A 151 -14.02 35.39 -5.66
N SER A 152 -13.62 34.32 -6.37
CA SER A 152 -14.58 33.40 -7.01
C SER A 152 -14.07 31.97 -7.04
N GLU A 153 -14.97 31.03 -6.70
CA GLU A 153 -14.79 29.58 -6.80
C GLU A 153 -13.48 29.08 -6.18
N ARG A 154 -13.20 29.45 -4.93
CA ARG A 154 -11.95 29.11 -4.24
C ARG A 154 -12.11 27.79 -3.48
N SER A 155 -11.50 26.72 -3.96
CA SER A 155 -11.38 25.47 -3.20
C SER A 155 -10.12 25.51 -2.32
N TYR A 156 -8.94 25.55 -2.94
CA TYR A 156 -7.66 25.63 -2.22
C TYR A 156 -6.53 26.18 -3.08
N SER A 157 -5.43 26.60 -2.46
CA SER A 157 -4.21 26.98 -3.18
C SER A 157 -2.98 26.77 -2.32
N LEU A 158 -1.92 26.21 -2.89
CA LEU A 158 -0.57 26.18 -2.32
C LEU A 158 0.34 27.04 -3.20
N PHE A 159 0.97 28.06 -2.61
CA PHE A 159 1.69 29.07 -3.36
C PHE A 159 2.74 29.76 -2.49
N THR A 160 3.72 30.42 -3.10
CA THR A 160 4.66 31.29 -2.38
C THR A 160 4.20 32.73 -2.46
N TYR A 161 4.41 33.54 -1.43
CA TYR A 161 4.05 34.96 -1.44
C TYR A 161 4.91 35.76 -0.45
N THR A 162 4.49 37.00 -0.12
CA THR A 162 5.13 37.99 0.76
C THR A 162 6.06 37.38 1.81
N SER A 163 7.27 37.94 1.90
CA SER A 163 8.42 37.41 2.67
C SER A 163 9.00 36.12 2.11
N SER A 164 8.64 35.77 0.87
CA SER A 164 8.95 34.50 0.22
C SER A 164 8.51 33.30 1.07
N TYR A 165 7.39 33.39 1.80
CA TYR A 165 6.88 32.26 2.58
C TYR A 165 5.97 31.38 1.74
N LEU A 166 5.81 30.13 2.18
CA LEU A 166 4.77 29.22 1.70
C LEU A 166 3.42 29.65 2.29
N TYR A 167 2.36 29.67 1.48
CA TYR A 167 1.01 29.98 1.87
C TYR A 167 0.06 28.88 1.43
N PHE A 168 -0.95 28.62 2.25
CA PHE A 168 -2.04 27.72 1.93
C PHE A 168 -3.37 28.40 2.16
N ASP A 169 -4.21 28.36 1.12
CA ASP A 169 -5.61 28.78 1.18
C ASP A 169 -6.49 27.53 1.25
N ALA A 170 -7.36 27.46 2.27
CA ALA A 170 -8.48 26.54 2.36
C ALA A 170 -9.78 27.36 2.24
N GLY A 171 -10.33 27.42 1.03
CA GLY A 171 -11.38 28.36 0.67
C GLY A 171 -10.93 29.81 0.84
N THR A 172 -11.60 30.53 1.74
CA THR A 172 -11.26 31.93 2.08
C THR A 172 -10.26 32.05 3.23
N ASN A 173 -9.93 30.96 3.93
CA ASN A 173 -9.00 30.97 5.05
C ASN A 173 -7.59 30.80 4.52
N ARG A 174 -6.68 31.70 4.93
CA ARG A 174 -5.28 31.69 4.52
C ARG A 174 -4.39 31.51 5.74
N ILE A 175 -3.41 30.64 5.60
CA ILE A 175 -2.28 30.50 6.53
C ILE A 175 -0.97 30.69 5.78
N ASN A 176 0.09 30.99 6.50
CA ASN A 176 1.44 31.08 5.97
C ASN A 176 2.43 30.35 6.88
N GLY A 177 3.53 29.92 6.29
CA GLY A 177 4.67 29.37 7.00
C GLY A 177 5.52 30.45 7.65
N SER A 178 6.57 30.00 8.32
CA SER A 178 7.57 30.82 9.01
C SER A 178 8.97 30.71 8.37
N HIS A 179 9.14 29.82 7.41
CA HIS A 179 10.38 29.62 6.66
C HIS A 179 10.34 30.36 5.33
N ALA A 180 11.38 31.15 5.06
CA ALA A 180 11.62 31.73 3.73
C ALA A 180 11.98 30.63 2.74
N VAL A 181 11.21 30.57 1.66
CA VAL A 181 11.51 29.80 0.47
C VAL A 181 12.80 30.32 -0.16
N THR A 182 13.76 29.42 -0.29
CA THR A 182 15.06 29.62 -0.95
C THR A 182 15.03 29.21 -2.42
N ASP A 183 16.18 29.38 -3.09
CA ASP A 183 16.44 28.92 -4.46
C ASP A 183 16.97 27.47 -4.54
N GLN A 184 16.89 26.74 -3.43
CA GLN A 184 17.29 25.35 -3.32
C GLN A 184 16.09 24.41 -3.50
N PRO A 185 16.29 23.17 -3.96
CA PRO A 185 15.23 22.17 -3.97
C PRO A 185 14.54 22.00 -2.61
N GLN A 186 13.21 21.99 -2.62
CA GLN A 186 12.38 21.91 -1.43
C GLN A 186 11.21 20.94 -1.63
N ILE A 187 10.75 20.40 -0.50
CA ILE A 187 9.48 19.69 -0.38
C ILE A 187 8.51 20.60 0.37
N PHE A 188 7.45 21.02 -0.29
CA PHE A 188 6.35 21.78 0.30
C PHE A 188 5.17 20.87 0.55
N SER A 189 4.64 20.88 1.77
CA SER A 189 3.46 20.10 2.12
C SER A 189 2.39 20.96 2.79
N ALA A 190 1.13 20.63 2.56
CA ALA A 190 0.00 21.19 3.29
C ALA A 190 -0.98 20.08 3.67
N VAL A 191 -1.46 20.07 4.91
CA VAL A 191 -2.50 19.16 5.39
C VAL A 191 -3.68 19.99 5.87
N PHE A 192 -4.88 19.66 5.39
CA PHE A 192 -6.14 20.19 5.87
C PHE A 192 -6.99 19.06 6.44
N ASN A 193 -7.51 19.23 7.65
CA ASN A 193 -8.45 18.33 8.30
C ASN A 193 -9.66 19.11 8.84
N GLY A 194 -10.77 19.04 8.12
CA GLY A 194 -12.04 19.67 8.47
C GLY A 194 -12.79 19.01 9.62
N ALA A 195 -12.46 17.76 9.95
CA ALA A 195 -13.13 16.96 10.97
C ALA A 195 -12.65 17.26 12.40
N VAL A 196 -11.52 17.97 12.56
CA VAL A 196 -10.96 18.33 13.87
C VAL A 196 -11.34 19.77 14.28
N PRO A 197 -11.27 20.09 15.58
CA PRO A 197 -11.21 21.48 16.04
C PRO A 197 -10.02 22.22 15.41
N ASN A 198 -10.06 23.56 15.41
CA ASN A 198 -8.91 24.33 14.96
C ASN A 198 -7.66 24.04 15.83
N PRO A 199 -6.44 24.06 15.27
CA PRO A 199 -6.11 24.36 13.87
C PRO A 199 -6.49 23.22 12.91
N ARG A 200 -6.97 23.60 11.71
CA ARG A 200 -7.39 22.66 10.66
C ARG A 200 -6.45 22.59 9.47
N SER A 201 -5.57 23.58 9.32
CA SER A 201 -4.59 23.63 8.23
C SER A 201 -3.20 23.71 8.82
N THR A 202 -2.28 22.93 8.29
CA THR A 202 -0.86 22.92 8.66
C THR A 202 0.00 22.90 7.41
N LEU A 203 1.05 23.71 7.40
CA LEU A 203 2.07 23.81 6.37
C LEU A 203 3.36 23.16 6.86
N TYR A 204 4.01 22.42 5.97
CA TYR A 204 5.32 21.84 6.21
C TYR A 204 6.32 22.29 5.14
N TYR A 205 7.56 22.50 5.57
CA TYR A 205 8.68 22.89 4.74
C TYR A 205 9.83 21.91 5.03
N ASN A 206 10.20 21.08 4.05
CA ASN A 206 11.21 20.02 4.20
C ASN A 206 10.95 19.12 5.43
N GLY A 207 9.69 18.74 5.63
CA GLY A 207 9.24 17.86 6.72
C GLY A 207 8.96 18.56 8.06
N GLU A 208 9.47 19.77 8.26
CA GLU A 208 9.26 20.57 9.48
C GLU A 208 7.95 21.35 9.42
N GLU A 209 7.22 21.44 10.54
CA GLU A 209 6.04 22.31 10.61
C GLU A 209 6.47 23.77 10.45
N SER A 210 5.97 24.41 9.39
CA SER A 210 6.28 25.80 9.07
C SER A 210 5.19 26.75 9.57
N GLY A 211 3.95 26.29 9.73
CA GLY A 211 2.87 27.07 10.33
C GLY A 211 1.54 26.34 10.33
N SER A 212 0.63 26.74 11.21
CA SER A 212 -0.71 26.16 11.34
C SER A 212 -1.75 27.22 11.67
N GLY A 213 -3.02 26.92 11.38
CA GLY A 213 -4.10 27.87 11.64
C GLY A 213 -5.50 27.34 11.34
N ASN A 214 -6.46 28.25 11.47
CA ASN A 214 -7.88 27.95 11.31
C ASN A 214 -8.22 27.63 9.84
N GLY A 215 -9.28 26.85 9.66
CA GLY A 215 -9.82 26.54 8.34
C GLY A 215 -11.33 26.31 8.36
N PRO A 216 -11.95 26.17 7.17
CA PRO A 216 -13.34 25.75 7.09
C PRO A 216 -13.52 24.32 7.63
N THR A 217 -14.76 23.87 7.83
CA THR A 217 -15.05 22.47 8.21
C THR A 217 -14.94 21.49 7.03
N SER A 218 -14.85 22.01 5.81
CA SER A 218 -14.69 21.24 4.58
C SER A 218 -14.08 22.13 3.49
N ILE A 219 -13.40 21.53 2.53
CA ILE A 219 -13.14 22.15 1.24
C ILE A 219 -14.43 22.00 0.42
N GLY A 220 -15.00 23.13 -0.01
CA GLY A 220 -16.25 23.14 -0.80
C GLY A 220 -16.06 22.55 -2.20
N ASN A 221 -17.17 22.17 -2.82
CA ASN A 221 -17.23 21.84 -4.25
C ASN A 221 -17.25 23.13 -5.07
N THR A 222 -16.34 23.30 -6.02
CA THR A 222 -16.34 24.42 -6.97
C THR A 222 -16.07 23.94 -8.39
N ALA A 223 -16.61 24.64 -9.38
CA ALA A 223 -16.42 24.34 -10.81
C ALA A 223 -15.06 24.80 -11.37
N SER A 224 -14.12 25.19 -10.51
CA SER A 224 -12.84 25.75 -10.93
C SER A 224 -11.86 24.66 -11.37
N ASN A 225 -11.15 24.86 -12.47
CA ASN A 225 -10.07 23.95 -12.84
C ASN A 225 -8.88 24.05 -11.86
N LEU A 226 -8.14 22.97 -11.71
CA LEU A 226 -6.88 22.97 -10.97
C LEU A 226 -5.76 23.47 -11.90
N HIS A 227 -5.03 24.49 -11.47
CA HIS A 227 -3.89 25.05 -12.16
C HIS A 227 -2.59 24.66 -11.47
N ILE A 228 -1.56 24.41 -12.26
CA ILE A 228 -0.19 24.11 -11.82
C ILE A 228 0.72 25.18 -12.40
N GLY A 229 1.58 25.75 -11.55
CA GLY A 229 2.50 26.83 -11.96
C GLY A 229 1.86 28.21 -12.04
N ILE A 230 0.56 28.36 -11.78
CA ILE A 230 -0.11 29.66 -11.66
C ILE A 230 -1.28 29.56 -10.70
N LEU A 231 -1.71 30.69 -10.13
CA LEU A 231 -2.86 30.72 -9.23
C LEU A 231 -4.22 30.69 -9.96
N ASN A 232 -4.29 31.17 -11.19
CA ASN A 232 -5.45 31.06 -12.08
C ASN A 232 -5.02 31.55 -13.48
N GLU A 233 -5.74 31.15 -14.52
CA GLU A 233 -5.52 31.67 -15.87
C GLU A 233 -5.57 33.21 -15.89
N GLY A 234 -4.65 33.82 -16.64
CA GLY A 234 -4.56 35.27 -16.80
C GLY A 234 -4.01 36.04 -15.59
N TYR A 235 -3.51 35.37 -14.55
CA TYR A 235 -2.97 36.04 -13.36
C TYR A 235 -1.67 36.83 -13.61
N ALA A 236 -0.94 36.52 -14.69
CA ALA A 236 0.31 37.18 -15.12
C ALA A 236 1.46 37.16 -14.10
N GLN A 237 1.39 36.26 -13.12
CA GLN A 237 2.41 36.01 -12.10
C GLN A 237 2.62 34.50 -11.95
N GLY A 238 3.05 33.86 -13.04
CA GLY A 238 3.39 32.44 -13.07
C GLY A 238 4.53 32.10 -12.10
N PHE A 239 4.63 30.83 -11.72
CA PHE A 239 5.73 30.28 -10.96
C PHE A 239 7.03 30.42 -11.76
N ARG A 240 8.12 30.75 -11.07
CA ARG A 240 9.43 30.92 -11.69
C ARG A 240 10.40 29.90 -11.12
N GLY A 241 10.53 28.76 -11.79
CA GLY A 241 11.36 27.67 -11.30
C GLY A 241 10.91 26.32 -11.82
N ASP A 242 11.38 25.30 -11.14
CA ASP A 242 11.23 23.90 -11.53
C ASP A 242 10.26 23.19 -10.57
N ILE A 243 9.36 22.37 -11.12
CA ILE A 243 8.48 21.46 -10.35
C ILE A 243 8.69 20.04 -10.87
N SER A 244 9.03 19.11 -9.97
CA SER A 244 9.35 17.72 -10.34
C SER A 244 8.29 16.70 -9.95
N GLU A 245 7.56 16.90 -8.85
CA GLU A 245 6.51 15.97 -8.43
C GLU A 245 5.40 16.71 -7.68
N ILE A 246 4.15 16.35 -7.95
CA ILE A 246 2.95 16.86 -7.28
C ILE A 246 2.10 15.66 -6.87
N ILE A 247 1.71 15.63 -5.60
CA ILE A 247 0.85 14.59 -5.04
C ILE A 247 -0.31 15.27 -4.31
N ILE A 248 -1.54 14.87 -4.62
CA ILE A 248 -2.73 15.31 -3.90
C ILE A 248 -3.49 14.11 -3.37
N TYR A 249 -3.75 14.12 -2.07
CA TYR A 249 -4.67 13.22 -1.40
C TYR A 249 -5.96 13.94 -1.04
N ARG A 250 -7.10 13.29 -1.29
CA ARG A 250 -8.44 13.65 -0.81
C ARG A 250 -8.67 13.28 0.67
N LYS A 251 -7.60 13.04 1.41
CA LYS A 251 -7.59 12.65 2.82
C LYS A 251 -6.64 13.57 3.56
N ALA A 252 -6.96 13.86 4.82
CA ALA A 252 -5.98 14.39 5.75
C ALA A 252 -5.05 13.24 6.15
N LEU A 253 -3.86 13.17 5.55
CA LEU A 253 -2.88 12.17 5.95
C LEU A 253 -2.53 12.37 7.42
N ASN A 254 -2.39 11.27 8.15
CA ASN A 254 -1.89 11.32 9.51
C ASN A 254 -0.39 11.63 9.54
N ALA A 255 0.16 11.91 10.73
CA ALA A 255 1.56 12.30 10.88
C ALA A 255 2.53 11.24 10.34
N ALA A 256 2.27 9.95 10.58
CA ALA A 256 3.10 8.85 10.09
C ALA A 256 3.04 8.71 8.55
N GLU A 257 1.84 8.75 7.98
CA GLU A 257 1.61 8.73 6.53
C GLU A 257 2.35 9.89 5.84
N ARG A 258 2.26 11.11 6.39
CA ARG A 258 2.98 12.29 5.87
C ARG A 258 4.49 12.09 5.89
N VAL A 259 5.05 11.66 7.03
CA VAL A 259 6.50 11.43 7.18
C VAL A 259 7.01 10.38 6.18
N VAL A 260 6.23 9.33 5.93
CA VAL A 260 6.57 8.31 4.92
C VAL A 260 6.60 8.90 3.51
N VAL A 261 5.60 9.69 3.11
CA VAL A 261 5.58 10.36 1.80
C VAL A 261 6.75 11.33 1.65
N GLU A 262 7.05 12.12 2.68
CA GLU A 262 8.17 13.07 2.66
C GLU A 262 9.52 12.35 2.58
N ASN A 263 9.72 11.23 3.29
CA ASN A 263 10.94 10.42 3.19
C ASN A 263 11.09 9.77 1.80
N TYR A 264 9.99 9.34 1.19
CA TYR A 264 9.98 8.91 -0.22
C TYR A 264 10.46 10.04 -1.16
N LEU A 265 9.92 11.25 -1.02
CA LEU A 265 10.32 12.41 -1.84
C LEU A 265 11.77 12.84 -1.58
N SER A 266 12.18 12.85 -0.31
CA SER A 266 13.55 13.12 0.15
C SER A 266 14.56 12.18 -0.50
N SER A 267 14.30 10.88 -0.42
CA SER A 267 15.18 9.85 -0.98
C SER A 267 15.26 9.93 -2.51
N ARG A 268 14.12 10.18 -3.17
CA ARG A 268 14.06 10.31 -4.63
C ARG A 268 14.82 11.53 -5.13
N TYR A 269 14.59 12.69 -4.50
CA TYR A 269 15.10 13.97 -4.98
C TYR A 269 16.34 14.45 -4.26
N ASP A 270 16.92 13.68 -3.33
CA ASP A 270 18.08 14.06 -2.51
C ASP A 270 17.87 15.41 -1.78
N ILE A 271 16.70 15.55 -1.14
CA ILE A 271 16.32 16.75 -0.39
C ILE A 271 16.35 16.42 1.10
N THR A 272 17.19 17.09 1.87
CA THR A 272 17.29 16.85 3.31
C THR A 272 16.02 17.28 4.04
N LEU A 273 15.48 16.36 4.85
CA LEU A 273 14.39 16.63 5.80
C LEU A 273 14.94 16.95 7.19
N GLY A 274 14.12 17.62 8.01
CA GLY A 274 14.34 17.67 9.45
C GLY A 274 14.33 16.28 10.09
N ASP A 275 13.24 15.53 9.85
CA ASP A 275 13.09 14.13 10.26
C ASP A 275 13.36 13.17 9.08
N ASN A 276 14.64 12.85 8.86
CA ASN A 276 15.07 11.94 7.80
C ASN A 276 15.33 10.52 8.34
N TYR A 277 14.37 9.62 8.11
CA TYR A 277 14.38 8.23 8.58
C TYR A 277 14.91 7.23 7.54
N TYR A 278 15.00 7.62 6.27
CA TYR A 278 15.59 6.80 5.20
C TYR A 278 16.69 7.55 4.45
N THR A 279 17.94 7.09 4.57
CA THR A 279 19.11 7.86 4.12
C THR A 279 19.95 7.14 3.06
N ASN A 280 19.49 5.99 2.56
CA ASN A 280 20.23 5.26 1.52
C ASN A 280 20.06 5.95 0.15
N SER A 281 21.15 6.50 -0.38
CA SER A 281 21.15 7.23 -1.66
C SER A 281 21.27 6.34 -2.90
N THR A 282 21.58 5.05 -2.73
CA THR A 282 21.69 4.10 -3.85
C THR A 282 20.43 3.27 -4.03
N TYR A 283 19.78 2.90 -2.93
CA TYR A 283 18.57 2.08 -2.90
C TYR A 283 17.31 2.95 -2.81
N ASN A 284 17.29 4.06 -3.54
CA ASN A 284 16.28 5.11 -3.45
C ASN A 284 15.12 4.97 -4.46
N TYR A 285 15.01 3.85 -5.16
CA TYR A 285 13.90 3.57 -6.07
C TYR A 285 12.73 2.96 -5.31
N ASP A 286 11.53 3.45 -5.65
CA ASP A 286 10.23 2.99 -5.14
C ASP A 286 10.22 2.81 -3.62
N VAL A 287 10.80 3.77 -2.89
CA VAL A 287 10.86 3.73 -1.42
C VAL A 287 9.46 3.64 -0.83
N VAL A 288 9.27 2.71 0.09
CA VAL A 288 8.05 2.52 0.89
C VAL A 288 8.39 2.50 2.38
N GLY A 289 7.41 2.82 3.24
CA GLY A 289 7.62 2.74 4.68
C GLY A 289 6.35 2.47 5.47
N ILE A 290 6.54 2.07 6.72
CA ILE A 290 5.52 1.98 7.77
C ILE A 290 6.08 2.65 9.03
N GLY A 291 5.21 3.08 9.93
CA GLY A 291 5.67 3.65 11.20
C GLY A 291 4.63 4.44 11.97
N THR A 292 5.12 5.14 12.99
CA THR A 292 4.38 6.03 13.86
C THR A 292 5.28 7.12 14.42
N THR A 293 4.73 8.32 14.59
CA THR A 293 5.43 9.43 15.27
C THR A 293 5.20 9.39 16.79
N ASP A 294 4.07 8.85 17.25
CA ASP A 294 3.59 8.97 18.63
C ASP A 294 3.37 7.63 19.37
N GLY A 295 3.51 6.50 18.67
CA GLY A 295 3.23 5.17 19.22
C GLY A 295 1.74 4.77 19.16
N ILE A 296 0.86 5.65 18.68
CA ILE A 296 -0.60 5.49 18.75
C ILE A 296 -1.20 5.50 17.34
N ILE A 297 -0.95 6.57 16.58
CA ILE A 297 -1.44 6.71 15.20
C ILE A 297 -0.38 6.18 14.25
N LYS A 298 -0.75 5.17 13.47
CA LYS A 298 0.19 4.38 12.68
C LYS A 298 -0.13 4.44 11.20
N HIS A 299 0.90 4.33 10.38
CA HIS A 299 0.80 3.78 9.03
C HIS A 299 1.35 2.35 9.10
N SER A 300 0.48 1.38 9.35
CA SER A 300 0.88 0.01 9.72
C SER A 300 1.03 -0.96 8.56
N LYS A 301 0.68 -0.58 7.32
CA LYS A 301 0.83 -1.45 6.15
C LYS A 301 1.00 -0.61 4.88
N THR A 302 1.94 -0.99 4.03
CA THR A 302 2.11 -0.42 2.70
C THR A 302 0.98 -0.84 1.76
N THR A 303 0.49 0.10 0.98
CA THR A 303 -0.57 -0.10 -0.03
C THR A 303 -0.03 -0.29 -1.44
N SER A 304 1.27 -0.05 -1.65
CA SER A 304 1.97 -0.26 -2.92
C SER A 304 3.15 -1.17 -2.68
N SER A 305 3.53 -1.90 -3.72
CA SER A 305 4.57 -2.91 -3.62
C SER A 305 6.00 -2.34 -3.68
N GLY A 306 6.29 -1.04 -3.63
CA GLY A 306 7.68 -0.53 -3.61
C GLY A 306 8.69 -1.20 -4.58
N GLY A 307 8.28 -1.44 -5.84
CA GLY A 307 9.10 -2.19 -6.80
C GLY A 307 9.25 -3.70 -6.53
N GLY A 308 8.36 -4.29 -5.74
CA GLY A 308 8.22 -5.71 -5.39
C GLY A 308 8.23 -6.04 -3.89
N ILE A 309 8.50 -5.09 -2.98
CA ILE A 309 8.48 -5.29 -1.51
C ILE A 309 7.25 -4.64 -0.84
N LEU A 310 6.72 -5.31 0.18
CA LEU A 310 5.61 -4.84 1.01
C LEU A 310 6.02 -4.90 2.48
N LEU A 311 5.53 -3.97 3.29
CA LEU A 311 5.76 -3.95 4.73
C LEU A 311 4.42 -3.90 5.47
N ARG A 312 4.33 -4.65 6.58
CA ARG A 312 3.26 -4.47 7.57
C ARG A 312 3.78 -4.66 8.98
N GLU A 313 3.19 -3.93 9.89
CA GLU A 313 3.38 -4.09 11.33
C GLU A 313 3.03 -5.53 11.74
N LEU A 314 3.80 -6.06 12.69
CA LEU A 314 3.55 -7.34 13.34
C LEU A 314 3.52 -7.12 14.86
N ALA A 315 2.74 -7.93 15.60
CA ALA A 315 2.71 -7.93 17.06
C ALA A 315 2.38 -6.55 17.69
N THR A 316 1.68 -5.68 16.97
CA THR A 316 1.38 -4.29 17.39
C THR A 316 2.63 -3.50 17.82
N SER A 317 3.80 -3.83 17.25
CA SER A 317 5.10 -3.41 17.75
C SER A 317 5.44 -1.94 17.50
N LEU A 318 4.72 -1.24 16.60
CA LEU A 318 4.93 0.19 16.34
C LEU A 318 4.22 1.00 17.44
N ASN A 319 4.72 0.95 18.66
CA ASN A 319 4.05 1.46 19.87
C ASN A 319 4.88 2.48 20.67
N ASN A 320 6.03 2.92 20.16
CA ASN A 320 6.83 4.01 20.74
C ASN A 320 6.91 5.21 19.78
N THR A 321 7.39 6.34 20.30
CA THR A 321 7.55 7.56 19.48
C THR A 321 8.65 7.38 18.44
N ASN A 322 8.39 7.86 17.22
CA ASN A 322 9.33 7.87 16.09
C ASN A 322 9.88 6.49 15.73
N GLU A 323 8.98 5.52 15.57
CA GLU A 323 9.30 4.19 15.06
C GLU A 323 8.94 4.07 13.58
N PHE A 324 9.93 3.78 12.74
CA PHE A 324 9.74 3.62 11.31
C PHE A 324 10.58 2.50 10.73
N VAL A 325 10.04 1.85 9.70
CA VAL A 325 10.75 0.91 8.84
C VAL A 325 10.53 1.34 7.40
N PHE A 326 11.62 1.49 6.66
CA PHE A 326 11.61 1.86 5.26
C PHE A 326 12.34 0.82 4.43
N ALA A 327 11.91 0.65 3.19
CA ALA A 327 12.56 -0.19 2.20
C ALA A 327 12.63 0.51 0.85
N GLY A 328 13.71 0.30 0.12
CA GLY A 328 13.88 0.77 -1.27
C GLY A 328 14.84 -0.12 -2.04
N HIS A 329 14.88 0.00 -3.36
CA HIS A 329 15.76 -0.82 -4.22
C HIS A 329 16.66 0.05 -5.13
N ASP A 330 17.59 -0.59 -5.82
CA ASP A 330 18.64 0.05 -6.63
C ASP A 330 18.28 0.16 -8.14
N GLY A 331 17.00 -0.01 -8.49
CA GLY A 331 16.55 -0.05 -9.88
C GLY A 331 16.99 -1.29 -10.68
N ALA A 332 17.63 -2.31 -10.07
CA ALA A 332 18.04 -3.51 -10.79
C ALA A 332 16.86 -4.22 -11.49
N VAL A 333 17.16 -4.88 -12.61
CA VAL A 333 16.18 -5.61 -13.40
C VAL A 333 15.50 -6.72 -12.59
N THR A 334 14.21 -6.92 -12.88
CA THR A 334 13.39 -7.95 -12.26
C THR A 334 13.61 -9.29 -12.96
N THR A 335 14.63 -10.03 -12.52
CA THR A 335 15.00 -11.35 -13.07
C THR A 335 15.45 -12.31 -11.98
N GLU A 336 15.31 -13.61 -12.19
CA GLU A 336 15.84 -14.65 -11.31
C GLU A 336 17.35 -14.87 -11.56
N VAL A 337 18.12 -15.07 -10.48
CA VAL A 337 19.53 -15.47 -10.52
C VAL A 337 19.82 -16.60 -9.54
N THR A 338 20.86 -17.39 -9.83
CA THR A 338 21.28 -18.56 -9.01
C THR A 338 22.59 -18.31 -8.25
N THR A 339 23.08 -17.07 -8.22
CA THR A 339 24.31 -16.68 -7.52
C THR A 339 24.02 -16.13 -6.12
N ASP A 340 25.04 -16.10 -5.26
CA ASP A 340 24.98 -15.60 -3.87
C ASP A 340 23.95 -16.30 -2.97
N LEU A 341 23.54 -17.52 -3.31
CA LEU A 341 22.62 -18.32 -2.50
C LEU A 341 23.38 -18.99 -1.33
N PRO A 342 22.85 -18.95 -0.09
CA PRO A 342 23.37 -19.75 1.01
C PRO A 342 23.13 -21.25 0.80
N THR A 343 23.94 -22.06 1.48
CA THR A 343 23.64 -23.48 1.70
C THR A 343 22.64 -23.64 2.84
N LEU A 344 21.69 -24.55 2.67
CA LEU A 344 20.73 -24.93 3.72
C LEU A 344 21.18 -26.24 4.39
N ASP A 345 20.81 -26.42 5.66
CA ASP A 345 21.05 -27.70 6.37
C ASP A 345 20.20 -28.85 5.80
N ASP A 346 19.05 -28.52 5.22
CA ASP A 346 18.15 -29.45 4.55
C ASP A 346 17.48 -28.75 3.35
N GLY A 347 17.45 -29.43 2.20
CA GLY A 347 17.02 -28.89 0.90
C GLY A 347 18.04 -27.96 0.24
N SER A 348 17.60 -27.27 -0.81
CA SER A 348 18.41 -26.31 -1.56
C SER A 348 17.60 -25.09 -2.03
N LEU A 349 18.28 -23.97 -2.26
CA LEU A 349 17.68 -22.81 -2.92
C LEU A 349 17.88 -22.91 -4.44
N THR A 350 16.81 -22.75 -5.19
CA THR A 350 16.78 -22.93 -6.65
C THR A 350 17.01 -21.63 -7.41
N GLY A 351 16.72 -20.48 -6.79
CA GLY A 351 16.93 -19.15 -7.38
C GLY A 351 16.51 -18.04 -6.43
N ARG A 352 17.04 -16.83 -6.63
CA ARG A 352 16.64 -15.60 -5.92
C ARG A 352 16.29 -14.48 -6.88
N SER A 353 15.53 -13.50 -6.41
CA SER A 353 15.40 -12.23 -7.11
C SER A 353 16.78 -11.61 -7.32
N GLN A 354 17.08 -11.12 -8.52
CA GLN A 354 18.27 -10.33 -8.81
C GLN A 354 18.21 -8.98 -8.11
N ARG A 355 17.01 -8.38 -8.08
CA ARG A 355 16.72 -7.15 -7.35
C ARG A 355 16.90 -7.38 -5.85
N VAL A 356 17.51 -6.41 -5.20
CA VAL A 356 17.80 -6.39 -3.77
C VAL A 356 17.17 -5.13 -3.19
N TRP A 357 16.61 -5.25 -1.99
CA TRP A 357 16.02 -4.14 -1.27
C TRP A 357 16.88 -3.81 -0.04
N TYR A 358 17.13 -2.53 0.19
CA TYR A 358 17.74 -2.06 1.41
C TYR A 358 16.64 -1.69 2.39
N ILE A 359 16.63 -2.32 3.57
CA ILE A 359 15.71 -2.03 4.66
C ILE A 359 16.44 -1.25 5.73
N GLN A 360 15.80 -0.21 6.25
CA GLN A 360 16.28 0.64 7.33
C GLN A 360 15.18 0.80 8.37
N LYS A 361 15.48 0.47 9.63
CA LYS A 361 14.62 0.74 10.77
C LYS A 361 15.21 1.82 11.67
N THR A 362 14.34 2.53 12.39
CA THR A 362 14.71 3.31 13.56
C THR A 362 15.13 2.38 14.71
N THR A 363 15.94 2.89 15.64
CA THR A 363 16.46 2.12 16.77
C THR A 363 15.68 2.32 18.08
N THR A 364 14.58 3.06 18.03
CA THR A 364 13.69 3.24 19.18
C THR A 364 12.79 2.02 19.31
N GLY A 365 12.68 1.46 20.52
CA GLY A 365 11.79 0.34 20.80
C GLY A 365 12.19 -0.98 20.14
N SER A 366 11.21 -1.89 20.05
CA SER A 366 11.34 -3.22 19.45
C SER A 366 10.33 -3.31 18.32
N ILE A 367 10.80 -3.44 17.08
CA ILE A 367 9.95 -3.41 15.89
C ILE A 367 9.93 -4.80 15.24
N ASP A 368 8.78 -5.46 15.34
CA ASP A 368 8.46 -6.67 14.59
C ASP A 368 7.74 -6.28 13.29
N VAL A 369 8.13 -6.91 12.17
CA VAL A 369 7.59 -6.58 10.86
C VAL A 369 7.28 -7.85 10.09
N SER A 370 6.22 -7.85 9.29
CA SER A 370 6.13 -8.80 8.17
C SER A 370 6.65 -8.15 6.90
N ILE A 371 7.59 -8.82 6.25
CA ILE A 371 8.15 -8.41 4.96
C ILE A 371 7.48 -9.26 3.87
N GLY A 372 6.80 -8.60 2.96
CA GLY A 372 6.10 -9.22 1.84
C GLY A 372 6.81 -8.97 0.52
N PHE A 373 6.59 -9.86 -0.44
CA PHE A 373 7.01 -9.65 -1.82
C PHE A 373 5.87 -9.94 -2.78
N GLU A 374 5.58 -9.01 -3.69
CA GLU A 374 4.70 -9.26 -4.83
C GLU A 374 5.51 -10.08 -5.85
N LEU A 375 5.21 -11.37 -5.97
CA LEU A 375 6.10 -12.32 -6.66
C LEU A 375 6.33 -11.94 -8.13
N SER A 376 5.29 -11.41 -8.79
CA SER A 376 5.32 -10.90 -10.16
C SER A 376 6.41 -9.84 -10.40
N LYS A 377 6.84 -9.12 -9.36
CA LYS A 377 7.85 -8.05 -9.39
C LYS A 377 9.23 -8.46 -8.89
N THR A 378 9.40 -9.74 -8.55
CA THR A 378 10.68 -10.31 -8.09
C THR A 378 11.46 -11.00 -9.21
N GLY A 379 10.78 -11.39 -10.28
CA GLY A 379 11.35 -12.16 -11.39
C GLY A 379 11.43 -13.66 -11.11
N LEU A 380 11.03 -14.11 -9.92
CA LEU A 380 10.88 -15.51 -9.58
C LEU A 380 9.56 -16.07 -10.14
N GLY A 381 9.61 -17.31 -10.65
CA GLY A 381 8.40 -18.08 -10.94
C GLY A 381 7.74 -18.64 -9.67
N GLU A 382 6.43 -18.86 -9.73
CA GLU A 382 5.61 -19.40 -8.63
C GLU A 382 6.12 -20.73 -8.06
N GLY A 383 6.77 -21.55 -8.91
CA GLY A 383 7.22 -22.87 -8.54
C GLY A 383 6.05 -23.86 -8.48
N ASP A 384 6.22 -24.91 -7.67
CA ASP A 384 5.15 -25.88 -7.42
C ASP A 384 4.12 -25.36 -6.40
N GLU A 385 2.99 -26.05 -6.28
CA GLU A 385 2.02 -25.76 -5.21
C GLU A 385 2.69 -25.84 -3.82
N ASN A 386 2.44 -24.83 -2.98
CA ASN A 386 3.04 -24.65 -1.66
C ASN A 386 4.58 -24.61 -1.67
N GLN A 387 5.19 -24.15 -2.75
CA GLN A 387 6.63 -23.91 -2.79
C GLN A 387 7.06 -23.00 -1.63
N ILE A 388 8.06 -23.43 -0.86
CA ILE A 388 8.65 -22.64 0.23
C ILE A 388 9.63 -21.64 -0.36
N PHE A 389 9.48 -20.39 0.09
CA PHE A 389 10.40 -19.29 -0.15
C PHE A 389 11.12 -18.93 1.16
N TYR A 390 12.29 -18.32 1.02
CA TYR A 390 13.14 -17.85 2.11
C TYR A 390 13.41 -16.36 1.96
N LEU A 391 13.37 -15.64 3.08
CA LEU A 391 13.95 -14.32 3.17
C LEU A 391 15.46 -14.44 3.39
N LEU A 392 16.22 -13.75 2.54
CA LEU A 392 17.67 -13.72 2.59
C LEU A 392 18.15 -12.32 3.00
N PHE A 393 19.26 -12.27 3.74
CA PHE A 393 19.88 -11.04 4.25
C PHE A 393 21.38 -11.03 4.03
N ARG A 394 21.96 -9.84 3.86
CA ARG A 394 23.39 -9.58 4.03
C ARG A 394 23.63 -8.12 4.47
N SER A 395 24.76 -7.88 5.13
CA SER A 395 25.13 -6.52 5.60
C SER A 395 25.81 -5.67 4.53
N GLY A 396 26.38 -6.27 3.48
CA GLY A 396 27.11 -5.59 2.42
C GLY A 396 26.47 -5.73 1.04
N THR A 397 26.97 -4.99 0.05
CA THR A 397 26.43 -4.97 -1.33
C THR A 397 26.86 -6.16 -2.19
N SER A 398 27.71 -7.06 -1.68
CA SER A 398 28.24 -8.21 -2.42
C SER A 398 28.46 -9.41 -1.50
N GLY A 399 28.67 -10.58 -2.12
CA GLY A 399 28.86 -11.85 -1.43
C GLY A 399 27.55 -12.60 -1.16
N THR A 400 27.73 -13.84 -0.71
CA THR A 400 26.65 -14.78 -0.39
C THR A 400 25.74 -14.23 0.71
N PHE A 401 24.43 -14.35 0.51
CA PHE A 401 23.45 -14.03 1.54
C PHE A 401 23.40 -15.10 2.63
N SER A 402 22.84 -14.77 3.78
CA SER A 402 22.40 -15.70 4.81
C SER A 402 20.87 -15.79 4.83
N THR A 403 20.31 -16.89 5.31
CA THR A 403 18.87 -16.97 5.61
C THR A 403 18.55 -16.14 6.85
N VAL A 404 17.40 -15.46 6.83
CA VAL A 404 16.84 -14.83 8.04
C VAL A 404 16.16 -15.91 8.90
N SER A 405 16.38 -15.88 10.21
CA SER A 405 15.87 -16.89 11.15
C SER A 405 14.36 -17.00 11.09
N ASN A 406 13.83 -18.22 10.96
CA ASN A 406 12.38 -18.51 10.93
C ASN A 406 11.57 -17.73 9.86
N ALA A 407 12.24 -17.12 8.88
CA ALA A 407 11.61 -16.30 7.85
C ALA A 407 11.41 -17.11 6.56
N GLN A 408 10.46 -18.05 6.64
CA GLN A 408 9.98 -18.84 5.51
C GLN A 408 8.52 -18.49 5.21
N GLY A 409 8.13 -18.62 3.96
CA GLY A 409 6.77 -18.31 3.52
C GLY A 409 6.39 -19.08 2.27
N VAL A 410 5.11 -19.05 1.92
CA VAL A 410 4.58 -19.61 0.68
C VAL A 410 3.79 -18.55 -0.08
N LEU A 411 3.67 -18.74 -1.39
CA LEU A 411 2.89 -17.86 -2.24
C LEU A 411 1.40 -17.95 -1.88
N VAL A 412 0.76 -16.84 -1.56
CA VAL A 412 -0.70 -16.72 -1.35
C VAL A 412 -1.17 -15.45 -2.06
N ASN A 413 -2.14 -15.56 -2.97
CA ASN A 413 -2.70 -14.42 -3.71
C ASN A 413 -1.65 -13.54 -4.42
N GLY A 414 -0.59 -14.14 -4.97
CA GLY A 414 0.48 -13.41 -5.67
C GLY A 414 1.57 -12.82 -4.75
N GLU A 415 1.42 -12.95 -3.44
CA GLU A 415 2.36 -12.42 -2.45
C GLU A 415 3.01 -13.54 -1.62
N VAL A 416 4.26 -13.33 -1.22
CA VAL A 416 4.96 -14.17 -0.23
C VAL A 416 5.30 -13.30 0.97
N TRP A 417 4.90 -13.73 2.17
CA TRP A 417 5.13 -12.99 3.40
C TRP A 417 6.04 -13.73 4.38
N PHE A 418 6.86 -12.97 5.09
CA PHE A 418 7.79 -13.46 6.10
C PHE A 418 7.60 -12.68 7.40
N SER A 419 7.44 -13.36 8.53
CA SER A 419 7.44 -12.71 9.84
C SER A 419 8.88 -12.55 10.34
N VAL A 420 9.28 -11.33 10.67
CA VAL A 420 10.63 -10.99 11.12
C VAL A 420 10.53 -10.27 12.45
N SER A 421 11.19 -10.83 13.47
CA SER A 421 11.26 -10.23 14.81
C SER A 421 12.29 -9.09 14.85
N ASP A 422 12.20 -8.23 15.85
CA ASP A 422 13.12 -7.10 16.03
C ASP A 422 14.60 -7.51 16.01
N VAL A 423 14.92 -8.65 16.64
CA VAL A 423 16.30 -9.17 16.74
C VAL A 423 16.86 -9.63 15.39
N ASP A 424 15.99 -10.07 14.48
CA ASP A 424 16.37 -10.49 13.12
C ASP A 424 16.23 -9.34 12.11
N LEU A 425 15.49 -8.27 12.45
CA LEU A 425 15.31 -7.08 11.61
C LEU A 425 16.51 -6.14 11.76
N VAL A 426 17.48 -6.28 10.85
CA VAL A 426 18.71 -5.47 10.84
C VAL A 426 18.77 -4.59 9.59
N ASN A 427 19.32 -3.38 9.72
CA ASN A 427 19.57 -2.52 8.57
C ASN A 427 20.52 -3.21 7.59
N GLY A 428 20.13 -3.32 6.32
CA GLY A 428 20.93 -4.03 5.32
C GLY A 428 20.12 -4.48 4.11
N TYR A 429 20.66 -5.47 3.41
CA TYR A 429 20.21 -5.86 2.07
C TYR A 429 19.43 -7.16 2.13
N TYR A 430 18.22 -7.14 1.61
CA TYR A 430 17.28 -8.25 1.62
C TYR A 430 16.90 -8.66 0.21
N THR A 431 16.61 -9.95 0.03
CA THR A 431 16.03 -10.52 -1.19
C THR A 431 15.22 -11.76 -0.84
N ILE A 432 14.34 -12.16 -1.75
CA ILE A 432 13.58 -13.41 -1.68
C ILE A 432 14.27 -14.50 -2.51
N ALA A 433 14.21 -15.75 -2.03
CA ALA A 433 14.66 -16.94 -2.75
C ALA A 433 13.63 -18.07 -2.72
N ARG A 434 13.56 -18.84 -3.82
CA ARG A 434 12.74 -20.04 -3.95
C ARG A 434 13.56 -21.27 -3.54
N SER A 435 12.98 -22.19 -2.77
CA SER A 435 13.62 -23.46 -2.43
C SER A 435 13.22 -24.59 -3.39
N ASP A 436 13.70 -25.80 -3.15
CA ASP A 436 13.20 -27.06 -3.71
C ASP A 436 12.16 -27.75 -2.79
N LYS A 437 11.84 -27.14 -1.64
CA LYS A 437 10.95 -27.68 -0.62
C LYS A 437 9.51 -27.17 -0.74
N LYS A 438 8.57 -27.98 -0.27
CA LYS A 438 7.14 -27.67 -0.26
C LYS A 438 6.61 -27.67 1.17
N GLY A 439 5.77 -26.69 1.49
CA GLY A 439 4.95 -26.68 2.69
C GLY A 439 3.80 -27.68 2.56
N ARG A 440 3.23 -28.04 3.71
CA ARG A 440 2.09 -28.95 3.80
C ARG A 440 0.79 -28.15 3.82
N THR A 441 -0.31 -28.80 3.44
CA THR A 441 -1.66 -28.29 3.71
C THR A 441 -2.36 -29.24 4.65
N TRP A 442 -2.70 -28.73 5.82
CA TRP A 442 -3.43 -29.45 6.86
C TRP A 442 -4.91 -29.15 6.74
N TYR A 443 -5.72 -30.20 6.72
CA TYR A 443 -7.17 -30.11 6.72
C TYR A 443 -7.70 -30.65 8.05
N SER A 444 -8.67 -29.96 8.64
CA SER A 444 -9.41 -30.52 9.78
C SER A 444 -10.15 -31.78 9.33
N TYR A 445 -9.93 -32.89 10.04
CA TYR A 445 -10.52 -34.21 9.79
C TYR A 445 -11.65 -34.54 10.78
N GLN A 446 -11.56 -34.03 12.01
CA GLN A 446 -12.60 -34.13 13.03
C GLN A 446 -12.54 -32.91 13.95
N SER A 447 -13.58 -32.70 14.77
CA SER A 447 -13.51 -31.71 15.84
C SER A 447 -12.55 -32.19 16.93
N GLY A 448 -11.71 -31.29 17.43
CA GLY A 448 -10.71 -31.63 18.44
C GLY A 448 -9.68 -30.52 18.69
N PRO A 449 -8.73 -30.76 19.60
CA PRO A 449 -7.65 -29.82 19.87
C PRO A 449 -6.73 -29.61 18.67
N TRP A 450 -6.21 -28.39 18.51
CA TRP A 450 -5.22 -28.04 17.48
C TRP A 450 -3.96 -28.90 17.59
N ASP A 451 -3.52 -29.19 18.81
CA ASP A 451 -2.31 -29.98 19.06
C ASP A 451 -2.57 -31.49 19.16
N ASP A 452 -3.77 -31.95 18.81
CA ASP A 452 -4.06 -33.38 18.63
C ASP A 452 -3.83 -33.78 17.16
N PRO A 453 -2.89 -34.69 16.85
CA PRO A 453 -2.64 -35.14 15.49
C PRO A 453 -3.86 -35.77 14.79
N LEU A 454 -4.81 -36.32 15.55
CA LEU A 454 -6.02 -36.93 15.01
C LEU A 454 -7.06 -35.89 14.55
N THR A 455 -6.91 -34.63 14.94
CA THR A 455 -7.72 -33.51 14.42
C THR A 455 -7.43 -33.25 12.95
N TRP A 456 -6.29 -33.71 12.43
CA TRP A 456 -5.76 -33.29 11.14
C TRP A 456 -5.61 -34.42 10.13
N THR A 457 -5.59 -34.04 8.87
CA THR A 457 -5.16 -34.86 7.74
C THR A 457 -4.42 -34.00 6.71
N LEU A 458 -3.54 -34.63 5.91
CA LEU A 458 -2.90 -34.00 4.75
C LEU A 458 -3.69 -34.25 3.45
N ASP A 459 -4.74 -35.06 3.52
CA ASP A 459 -5.61 -35.36 2.39
C ASP A 459 -6.75 -34.34 2.27
N ALA A 460 -6.83 -33.70 1.09
CA ALA A 460 -7.83 -32.69 0.82
C ALA A 460 -9.27 -33.25 0.81
N SER A 461 -9.48 -34.52 0.44
CA SER A 461 -10.83 -35.10 0.49
C SER A 461 -11.30 -35.28 1.93
N GLY A 462 -10.37 -35.61 2.83
CA GLY A 462 -10.63 -35.83 4.24
C GLY A 462 -11.04 -37.28 4.52
N ASP A 463 -10.63 -38.21 3.66
CA ASP A 463 -11.01 -39.62 3.78
C ASP A 463 -9.93 -40.46 4.49
N PHE A 464 -8.71 -39.92 4.60
CA PHE A 464 -7.58 -40.60 5.23
C PHE A 464 -7.12 -39.90 6.51
N VAL A 465 -6.69 -40.70 7.49
CA VAL A 465 -6.16 -40.23 8.77
C VAL A 465 -4.68 -39.85 8.60
N ASN A 466 -4.23 -38.90 9.41
CA ASN A 466 -2.83 -38.50 9.51
C ASN A 466 -1.95 -39.61 10.11
N ASP A 467 -1.30 -40.39 9.25
CA ASP A 467 -0.40 -41.47 9.63
C ASP A 467 0.92 -40.99 10.25
N GLU A 468 1.31 -39.74 10.02
CA GLU A 468 2.57 -39.17 10.52
C GLU A 468 2.49 -38.76 11.99
N LEU A 469 1.27 -38.64 12.55
CA LEU A 469 1.01 -38.18 13.92
C LEU A 469 1.66 -36.82 14.25
N LEU A 470 1.84 -35.98 13.23
CA LEU A 470 2.27 -34.59 13.35
C LEU A 470 1.07 -33.65 13.37
N THR A 471 1.28 -32.41 13.78
CA THR A 471 0.27 -31.35 13.80
C THR A 471 0.76 -30.16 12.96
N PRO A 472 -0.11 -29.19 12.65
CA PRO A 472 0.34 -27.94 12.03
C PRO A 472 1.45 -27.23 12.82
N THR A 473 1.47 -27.41 14.15
CA THR A 473 2.49 -26.84 15.05
C THR A 473 3.81 -27.63 15.02
N THR A 474 3.74 -28.97 15.00
CA THR A 474 4.91 -29.86 15.08
C THR A 474 5.50 -30.25 13.72
N SER A 475 4.86 -29.81 12.64
CA SER A 475 5.35 -29.97 11.28
C SER A 475 6.77 -29.40 11.09
N PRO A 476 7.68 -30.13 10.40
CA PRO A 476 9.00 -29.60 10.02
C PRO A 476 8.94 -28.31 9.18
N THR A 477 7.80 -28.03 8.57
CA THR A 477 7.56 -26.86 7.72
C THR A 477 6.47 -25.94 8.28
N ALA A 478 6.15 -26.02 9.58
CA ALA A 478 5.03 -25.33 10.23
C ALA A 478 4.84 -23.86 9.77
N PHE A 479 5.92 -23.06 9.76
CA PHE A 479 5.86 -21.64 9.33
C PHE A 479 5.37 -21.43 7.88
N SER A 480 5.60 -22.41 7.01
CA SER A 480 5.22 -22.40 5.60
C SER A 480 3.96 -23.21 5.32
N ASP A 481 3.42 -23.90 6.32
CA ASP A 481 2.26 -24.74 6.15
C ASP A 481 0.98 -23.92 6.03
N ARG A 482 0.00 -24.50 5.35
CA ARG A 482 -1.36 -23.97 5.23
C ARG A 482 -2.29 -24.79 6.11
N VAL A 483 -3.26 -24.13 6.73
CA VAL A 483 -4.27 -24.78 7.57
C VAL A 483 -5.65 -24.43 7.04
N VAL A 484 -6.47 -25.46 6.81
CA VAL A 484 -7.82 -25.36 6.27
C VAL A 484 -8.80 -26.01 7.24
N ILE A 485 -9.68 -25.19 7.80
CA ILE A 485 -10.76 -25.66 8.69
C ILE A 485 -12.00 -25.90 7.83
N LYS A 486 -12.43 -27.15 7.72
CA LYS A 486 -13.57 -27.61 6.93
C LYS A 486 -14.81 -27.80 7.79
N SER A 487 -15.98 -27.71 7.17
CA SER A 487 -17.23 -28.13 7.80
C SER A 487 -17.25 -29.64 8.06
N PRO A 488 -17.88 -30.10 9.17
CA PRO A 488 -18.55 -29.32 10.22
C PRO A 488 -17.67 -29.11 11.46
N TYR A 489 -16.35 -29.10 11.29
CA TYR A 489 -15.43 -29.34 12.40
C TYR A 489 -15.17 -28.09 13.23
N LEU A 490 -15.03 -28.31 14.54
CA LEU A 490 -14.59 -27.33 15.54
C LEU A 490 -13.17 -27.69 15.99
N VAL A 491 -12.21 -26.83 15.69
CA VAL A 491 -10.83 -26.96 16.17
C VAL A 491 -10.60 -25.99 17.34
N THR A 492 -10.19 -26.52 18.49
CA THR A 492 -9.92 -25.70 19.69
C THR A 492 -8.42 -25.52 19.90
N VAL A 493 -7.96 -24.28 20.03
CA VAL A 493 -6.56 -23.95 20.30
C VAL A 493 -6.36 -23.81 21.80
N THR A 494 -5.38 -24.55 22.33
CA THR A 494 -5.10 -24.63 23.77
C THR A 494 -3.70 -24.13 24.13
N SER A 495 -2.91 -23.71 23.15
CA SER A 495 -1.56 -23.21 23.35
C SER A 495 -1.37 -21.88 22.64
N ASP A 496 -0.66 -20.96 23.29
CA ASP A 496 -0.26 -19.68 22.72
C ASP A 496 0.71 -19.88 21.53
N ILE A 497 0.89 -18.84 20.72
CA ILE A 497 1.96 -18.75 19.73
C ILE A 497 1.83 -19.82 18.60
N ILE A 498 0.61 -19.99 18.07
CA ILE A 498 0.40 -20.77 16.85
C ILE A 498 0.88 -19.97 15.64
N LYS A 499 1.67 -20.60 14.76
CA LYS A 499 2.25 -19.94 13.58
C LYS A 499 2.18 -20.80 12.32
N ASN A 500 1.55 -20.29 11.27
CA ASN A 500 1.52 -20.92 9.94
C ASN A 500 1.41 -19.85 8.84
N ALA A 501 1.56 -20.23 7.57
CA ALA A 501 1.46 -19.26 6.47
C ALA A 501 0.02 -18.86 6.17
N LEU A 502 -0.93 -19.80 6.26
CA LEU A 502 -2.33 -19.56 5.92
C LEU A 502 -3.26 -20.19 6.96
N LEU A 503 -4.29 -19.44 7.34
CA LEU A 503 -5.50 -19.95 7.96
C LEU A 503 -6.70 -19.71 7.02
N ASP A 504 -7.29 -20.78 6.49
CA ASP A 504 -8.50 -20.78 5.67
C ASP A 504 -9.64 -21.42 6.45
N VAL A 505 -10.53 -20.61 7.02
CA VAL A 505 -11.70 -21.10 7.78
C VAL A 505 -12.90 -21.12 6.86
N ARG A 506 -13.26 -22.30 6.33
CA ARG A 506 -14.32 -22.44 5.33
C ARG A 506 -15.70 -22.48 5.97
N LEU A 507 -16.72 -22.19 5.17
CA LEU A 507 -18.13 -22.19 5.56
C LEU A 507 -18.48 -23.42 6.39
N GLY A 508 -19.00 -23.21 7.59
CA GLY A 508 -19.41 -24.25 8.52
C GLY A 508 -18.27 -24.93 9.28
N GLY A 509 -17.01 -24.53 9.06
CA GLY A 509 -15.87 -24.84 9.94
C GLY A 509 -15.68 -23.73 10.98
N THR A 510 -15.17 -24.12 12.15
CA THR A 510 -14.93 -23.19 13.27
C THR A 510 -13.56 -23.44 13.88
N VAL A 511 -12.81 -22.36 14.13
CA VAL A 511 -11.61 -22.39 14.99
C VAL A 511 -11.86 -21.54 16.21
N ASP A 512 -11.53 -22.07 17.39
CA ASP A 512 -11.73 -21.41 18.68
C ASP A 512 -10.38 -21.18 19.36
N PHE A 513 -9.98 -19.91 19.47
CA PHE A 513 -8.75 -19.52 20.15
C PHE A 513 -8.94 -19.34 21.66
N GLY A 514 -10.18 -19.32 22.17
CA GLY A 514 -10.44 -19.03 23.57
C GLY A 514 -9.69 -17.78 24.04
N THR A 515 -8.86 -17.93 25.09
CA THR A 515 -8.01 -16.87 25.64
C THR A 515 -6.54 -16.95 25.18
N THR A 516 -6.19 -17.84 24.26
CA THR A 516 -4.79 -18.00 23.81
C THR A 516 -4.33 -16.80 22.97
N THR A 517 -3.04 -16.47 23.00
CA THR A 517 -2.49 -15.23 22.44
C THR A 517 -1.23 -15.44 21.60
N GLY A 518 -0.81 -14.40 20.86
CA GLY A 518 0.44 -14.40 20.10
C GLY A 518 0.42 -15.24 18.82
N HIS A 519 -0.77 -15.60 18.32
CA HIS A 519 -0.92 -16.34 17.07
C HIS A 519 -0.59 -15.48 15.87
N ILE A 520 0.13 -16.05 14.90
CA ILE A 520 0.56 -15.36 13.68
C ILE A 520 0.25 -16.24 12.47
N PHE A 521 -0.61 -15.74 11.59
CA PHE A 521 -0.84 -16.32 10.28
C PHE A 521 -0.50 -15.28 9.22
N SER A 522 0.33 -15.61 8.23
CA SER A 522 0.66 -14.61 7.20
C SER A 522 -0.59 -14.10 6.47
N THR A 523 -1.57 -14.98 6.26
CA THR A 523 -2.86 -14.66 5.63
C THR A 523 -3.99 -15.40 6.35
N ILE A 524 -5.12 -14.71 6.55
CA ILE A 524 -6.34 -15.24 7.19
C ILE A 524 -7.51 -14.99 6.23
N ILE A 525 -8.16 -16.07 5.79
CA ILE A 525 -9.25 -16.04 4.80
C ILE A 525 -10.36 -17.02 5.16
N GLY A 526 -11.42 -16.98 4.37
CA GLY A 526 -12.54 -17.90 4.44
C GLY A 526 -13.83 -17.24 4.96
N ASP A 527 -14.91 -18.01 4.90
CA ASP A 527 -16.29 -17.60 5.21
C ASP A 527 -16.90 -18.35 6.41
N GLY A 528 -16.08 -19.06 7.18
CA GLY A 528 -16.44 -19.75 8.42
C GLY A 528 -16.36 -18.86 9.68
N THR A 529 -16.18 -19.49 10.84
CA THR A 529 -16.22 -18.80 12.15
C THR A 529 -14.89 -18.87 12.90
N ILE A 530 -14.41 -17.72 13.37
CA ILE A 530 -13.30 -17.61 14.33
C ILE A 530 -13.89 -17.18 15.68
N LYS A 531 -13.68 -17.99 16.72
CA LYS A 531 -14.16 -17.71 18.08
C LYS A 531 -13.03 -17.21 18.99
N LEU A 532 -13.34 -16.21 19.81
CA LEU A 532 -12.42 -15.53 20.71
C LEU A 532 -13.10 -15.27 22.06
N SER A 533 -12.35 -15.43 23.16
CA SER A 533 -12.81 -15.05 24.50
C SER A 533 -11.92 -14.00 25.18
N ALA A 534 -11.18 -13.24 24.39
CA ALA A 534 -10.38 -12.08 24.77
C ALA A 534 -10.16 -11.16 23.54
N ASP A 535 -9.37 -10.08 23.68
CA ASP A 535 -8.85 -9.29 22.55
C ASP A 535 -7.63 -9.97 21.91
N ASN A 536 -7.85 -11.14 21.30
CA ASN A 536 -6.79 -12.06 20.88
C ASN A 536 -6.94 -12.57 19.44
N PHE A 537 -7.54 -11.77 18.55
CA PHE A 537 -7.60 -12.11 17.13
C PHE A 537 -6.16 -12.29 16.58
N PRO A 538 -5.86 -13.36 15.82
CA PRO A 538 -4.50 -13.62 15.33
C PRO A 538 -3.93 -12.48 14.47
N ASP A 539 -2.62 -12.28 14.54
CA ASP A 539 -1.93 -11.33 13.68
C ASP A 539 -1.76 -11.90 12.27
N GLY A 540 -1.92 -11.04 11.26
CA GLY A 540 -1.91 -11.46 9.87
C GLY A 540 -2.67 -10.53 8.95
N ASP A 541 -2.63 -10.82 7.65
CA ASP A 541 -3.54 -10.19 6.70
C ASP A 541 -4.91 -10.87 6.71
N ALA A 542 -5.86 -10.24 7.40
CA ALA A 542 -7.25 -10.70 7.49
C ALA A 542 -8.18 -9.99 6.49
N SER A 543 -7.66 -9.27 5.48
CA SER A 543 -8.50 -8.54 4.52
C SER A 543 -9.46 -9.46 3.76
N GLY A 544 -9.02 -10.67 3.39
CA GLY A 544 -9.90 -11.67 2.77
C GLY A 544 -10.97 -12.20 3.70
N PHE A 545 -10.67 -12.39 5.00
CA PHE A 545 -11.68 -12.77 6.01
C PHE A 545 -12.63 -11.61 6.37
N ALA A 546 -12.20 -10.37 6.19
CA ALA A 546 -13.00 -9.17 6.42
C ALA A 546 -13.77 -8.70 5.18
N ASP A 547 -13.61 -9.35 4.02
CA ASP A 547 -14.25 -8.98 2.77
C ASP A 547 -15.78 -8.95 2.91
N ALA A 548 -16.43 -7.90 2.40
CA ALA A 548 -17.87 -7.70 2.56
C ALA A 548 -18.71 -8.80 1.88
N SER A 549 -18.19 -9.42 0.82
CA SER A 549 -18.89 -10.39 -0.01
C SER A 549 -18.58 -11.83 0.38
N LEU A 550 -17.32 -12.12 0.71
CA LEU A 550 -16.77 -13.48 0.88
C LEU A 550 -16.15 -13.74 2.25
N GLY A 551 -16.07 -12.75 3.14
CA GLY A 551 -15.45 -12.89 4.46
C GLY A 551 -16.26 -13.72 5.47
N GLY A 552 -15.66 -14.01 6.62
CA GLY A 552 -16.25 -14.87 7.65
C GLY A 552 -16.90 -14.12 8.81
N THR A 553 -17.02 -14.83 9.93
CA THR A 553 -17.63 -14.32 11.16
C THR A 553 -16.64 -14.43 12.32
N VAL A 554 -16.48 -13.34 13.07
CA VAL A 554 -15.80 -13.36 14.37
C VAL A 554 -16.85 -13.44 15.47
N GLU A 555 -16.76 -14.43 16.34
CA GLU A 555 -17.62 -14.56 17.52
C GLU A 555 -16.80 -14.31 18.78
N TYR A 556 -17.16 -13.25 19.50
CA TYR A 556 -16.67 -12.99 20.85
C TYR A 556 -17.62 -13.62 21.87
N TYR A 557 -17.09 -14.48 22.72
CA TYR A 557 -17.85 -15.20 23.74
C TYR A 557 -17.08 -15.26 25.06
N GLY A 558 -17.74 -15.53 26.17
CA GLY A 558 -17.01 -15.76 27.42
C GLY A 558 -17.85 -15.69 28.67
N ALA A 559 -17.21 -16.11 29.77
CA ALA A 559 -17.77 -16.19 31.12
C ALA A 559 -17.43 -14.99 32.02
N THR A 560 -16.82 -13.95 31.46
CA THR A 560 -16.44 -12.71 32.14
C THR A 560 -16.46 -11.55 31.17
N SER A 561 -16.59 -10.33 31.66
CA SER A 561 -16.42 -9.12 30.85
C SER A 561 -14.95 -8.91 30.43
N TYR A 562 -14.71 -8.34 29.25
CA TYR A 562 -13.37 -7.95 28.78
C TYR A 562 -13.44 -6.78 27.79
N GLU A 563 -12.27 -6.18 27.54
CA GLU A 563 -12.11 -4.99 26.72
C GLU A 563 -11.45 -5.34 25.39
N LEU A 564 -11.86 -4.64 24.32
CA LEU A 564 -11.32 -4.72 22.98
C LEU A 564 -10.57 -3.42 22.68
N SER A 565 -9.25 -3.49 22.74
CA SER A 565 -8.33 -2.36 22.71
C SER A 565 -7.62 -2.19 21.37
N SER A 566 -7.66 -3.20 20.52
CA SER A 566 -7.03 -3.19 19.19
C SER A 566 -8.05 -2.87 18.11
N PRO A 567 -7.83 -1.86 17.24
CA PRO A 567 -8.75 -1.62 16.13
C PRO A 567 -8.72 -2.79 15.15
N ARG A 568 -9.89 -3.24 14.69
CA ARG A 568 -10.02 -4.36 13.74
C ARG A 568 -11.05 -4.04 12.66
N THR A 569 -10.91 -4.71 11.52
CA THR A 569 -11.92 -4.73 10.46
C THR A 569 -12.39 -6.15 10.29
N PHE A 570 -13.69 -6.38 10.41
CA PHE A 570 -14.31 -7.69 10.23
C PHE A 570 -15.48 -7.58 9.24
N ARG A 571 -15.84 -8.70 8.62
CA ARG A 571 -17.11 -8.78 7.89
C ARG A 571 -18.26 -8.85 8.89
N ASN A 572 -18.43 -9.99 9.55
CA ASN A 572 -19.48 -10.19 10.55
C ASN A 572 -18.87 -10.32 11.94
N MET A 573 -19.59 -9.83 12.94
CA MET A 573 -19.23 -9.93 14.35
C MET A 573 -20.44 -10.38 15.18
N ILE A 574 -20.23 -11.36 16.05
CA ILE A 574 -21.23 -11.87 16.99
C ILE A 574 -20.71 -11.63 18.41
N ILE A 575 -21.58 -11.12 19.30
CA ILE A 575 -21.30 -11.08 20.74
C ILE A 575 -22.20 -12.10 21.45
N ASN A 576 -21.62 -13.19 21.93
CA ASN A 576 -22.33 -14.30 22.54
C ASN A 576 -21.81 -14.58 23.96
N MET A 577 -22.19 -13.72 24.92
CA MET A 577 -21.81 -13.87 26.32
C MET A 577 -22.73 -14.87 27.04
N ASP A 578 -22.18 -15.65 27.96
CA ASP A 578 -22.93 -16.70 28.69
C ASP A 578 -23.90 -16.16 29.75
N ASP A 579 -23.69 -14.91 30.19
CA ASP A 579 -24.51 -14.21 31.16
C ASP A 579 -24.85 -12.79 30.66
N PRO A 580 -26.13 -12.35 30.74
CA PRO A 580 -26.55 -10.98 30.41
C PRO A 580 -25.89 -9.87 31.24
N ALA A 581 -25.11 -10.17 32.27
CA ALA A 581 -24.28 -9.22 33.03
C ALA A 581 -22.88 -9.02 32.44
N HIS A 582 -22.36 -9.98 31.67
CA HIS A 582 -21.05 -9.88 31.05
C HIS A 582 -21.07 -8.94 29.84
N ARG A 583 -19.98 -8.17 29.65
CA ARG A 583 -19.86 -7.11 28.66
C ARG A 583 -18.57 -7.25 27.87
N VAL A 584 -18.66 -7.03 26.56
CA VAL A 584 -17.51 -6.75 25.70
C VAL A 584 -17.47 -5.24 25.47
N THR A 585 -16.41 -4.58 25.94
CA THR A 585 -16.29 -3.11 25.87
C THR A 585 -15.31 -2.73 24.76
N LEU A 586 -15.76 -1.94 23.79
CA LEU A 586 -14.91 -1.40 22.72
C LEU A 586 -14.16 -0.16 23.23
N LEU A 587 -12.83 -0.25 23.29
CA LEU A 587 -11.92 0.88 23.57
C LEU A 587 -11.23 1.40 22.30
N ALA A 588 -11.30 0.65 21.20
CA ALA A 588 -10.80 1.05 19.89
C ALA A 588 -11.89 0.98 18.80
N ASN A 589 -11.63 1.60 17.66
CA ASN A 589 -12.56 1.61 16.52
C ASN A 589 -12.56 0.26 15.82
N TYR A 590 -13.75 -0.30 15.63
CA TYR A 590 -13.98 -1.50 14.83
C TYR A 590 -14.76 -1.14 13.57
N THR A 591 -14.32 -1.64 12.41
CA THR A 591 -15.04 -1.50 11.14
C THR A 591 -15.73 -2.81 10.81
N ILE A 592 -17.06 -2.78 10.67
CA ILE A 592 -17.88 -3.98 10.39
C ILE A 592 -18.46 -3.83 8.99
N ASN A 593 -18.01 -4.66 8.05
CA ASN A 593 -18.43 -4.62 6.64
C ASN A 593 -19.75 -5.38 6.39
N GLY A 594 -20.24 -6.12 7.39
CA GLY A 594 -21.46 -6.92 7.37
C GLY A 594 -22.32 -6.66 8.60
N SER A 595 -22.70 -7.71 9.34
CA SER A 595 -23.59 -7.59 10.50
C SER A 595 -22.85 -7.64 11.84
N LEU A 596 -23.33 -6.85 12.80
CA LEU A 596 -23.05 -7.01 14.24
C LEU A 596 -24.33 -7.51 14.92
N THR A 597 -24.27 -8.68 15.56
CA THR A 597 -25.45 -9.31 16.21
C THR A 597 -25.18 -9.75 17.63
#